data_AF-A0A2W4UNR8-F1
#
_entry.id   AF-A0A2W4UNR8-F1
#
_cell.length_a   1.000
_cell.length_b   1.000
_cell.length_c   1.000
_cell.angle_alpha   90.00
_cell.angle_beta   90.00
_cell.angle_gamma   90.00
#
_symmetry.space_group_name_H-M   'P 1'
#
loop_
_entity.id
_entity.type
_entity.pdbx_description
1 polymer ?
#
loop_
_entity_poly.entity_id
_entity_poly.type
_entity_poly.pdbx_seq_one_letter_code
_entity_poly.pdbx_strand_id
1 'polypeptide(L)'
;MGHHFVPQFYLRGFTEGNTIWVYDRQGSCSFNSQPKTVANENKMYSEEIESWLANEIEGPAQPAIQKIRERRALSDKDRLVLARYLFVLWKRVPEGRARFAARLPEVAESVKNELHESLSAAAATNPDLAHLAETRKEEVSSIIERYQREIPAEIWQSSLMKESSAKVVESTLSMNWRFLCSDRLQFLTCDNPVFFFSHEGINQPTSELTVPLSSSVALWATRRPIHGSTYVSALPVAVREINRRTATNATRFVYSMRTEPWILPFVCKGGYVLNRLI
;
A
#
# COMPACT_ATOMS: atom_id res chain seq x y z
N MET A 1 -15.79 11.52 -12.75
CA MET A 1 -15.79 10.98 -11.37
C MET A 1 -14.34 10.82 -10.96
N GLY A 2 -13.95 11.07 -9.71
CA GLY A 2 -12.55 10.94 -9.30
C GLY A 2 -12.09 9.49 -9.28
N HIS A 3 -10.79 9.25 -9.51
CA HIS A 3 -10.17 7.93 -9.46
C HIS A 3 -9.80 7.60 -8.01
N HIS A 4 -10.42 6.57 -7.45
CA HIS A 4 -10.24 6.20 -6.04
C HIS A 4 -8.85 5.60 -5.81
N PHE A 5 -8.06 6.20 -4.94
CA PHE A 5 -6.77 5.63 -4.54
C PHE A 5 -6.87 4.75 -3.29
N VAL A 6 -7.88 4.97 -2.44
CA VAL A 6 -8.34 3.96 -1.47
C VAL A 6 -9.69 3.41 -1.96
N PRO A 7 -9.81 2.09 -2.21
CA PRO A 7 -11.04 1.51 -2.77
C PRO A 7 -12.28 1.78 -1.94
N GLN A 8 -13.41 2.07 -2.59
CA GLN A 8 -14.68 2.33 -1.92
C GLN A 8 -15.14 1.13 -1.09
N PHE A 9 -14.99 -0.11 -1.61
CA PHE A 9 -15.35 -1.33 -0.89
C PHE A 9 -14.54 -1.50 0.41
N TYR A 10 -13.28 -1.07 0.40
CA TYR A 10 -12.44 -1.06 1.59
C TYR A 10 -12.94 -0.04 2.60
N LEU A 11 -13.21 1.21 2.17
CA LEU A 11 -13.70 2.26 3.05
C LEU A 11 -15.05 1.96 3.70
N ARG A 12 -15.92 1.16 3.04
CA ARG A 12 -17.17 0.66 3.64
C ARG A 12 -16.98 -0.19 4.89
N GLY A 13 -15.77 -0.70 5.15
CA GLY A 13 -15.45 -1.36 6.42
C GLY A 13 -15.40 -0.38 7.60
N PHE A 14 -15.38 0.92 7.33
CA PHE A 14 -15.25 2.00 8.30
C PHE A 14 -16.44 2.95 8.21
N THR A 15 -17.59 2.49 7.74
CA THR A 15 -18.81 3.31 7.67
C THR A 15 -19.79 2.96 8.77
N GLU A 16 -20.52 3.95 9.25
CA GLU A 16 -21.80 3.77 9.95
C GLU A 16 -22.92 4.08 8.95
N GLY A 17 -23.69 3.06 8.58
CA GLY A 17 -24.56 3.12 7.41
C GLY A 17 -23.76 3.42 6.14
N ASN A 18 -24.08 4.52 5.46
CA ASN A 18 -23.38 4.97 4.25
C ASN A 18 -22.41 6.15 4.51
N THR A 19 -22.15 6.46 5.79
CA THR A 19 -21.34 7.62 6.18
C THR A 19 -20.02 7.20 6.80
N ILE A 20 -19.00 8.02 6.58
CA ILE A 20 -17.65 7.86 7.14
C ILE A 20 -17.20 9.20 7.72
N TRP A 21 -16.53 9.17 8.86
CA TRP A 21 -15.90 10.36 9.41
C TRP A 21 -14.51 10.53 8.79
N VAL A 22 -14.24 11.75 8.32
CA VAL A 22 -12.96 12.14 7.73
C VAL A 22 -12.29 13.12 8.67
N TYR A 23 -11.01 12.91 8.92
CA TYR A 23 -10.15 13.80 9.69
C TYR A 23 -9.06 14.33 8.77
N ASP A 24 -9.09 15.63 8.48
CA ASP A 24 -8.06 16.30 7.69
C ASP A 24 -6.98 16.82 8.63
N ARG A 25 -5.80 16.18 8.58
CA ARG A 25 -4.66 16.55 9.42
C ARG A 25 -4.11 17.93 9.06
N GLN A 26 -4.21 18.35 7.81
CA GLN A 26 -3.72 19.66 7.36
C GLN A 26 -4.71 20.76 7.75
N GLY A 27 -6.00 20.51 7.54
CA GLY A 27 -7.05 21.44 7.93
C GLY A 27 -7.34 21.48 9.43
N SER A 28 -6.81 20.51 10.20
CA SER A 28 -7.13 20.31 11.63
C SER A 28 -8.64 20.29 11.90
N CYS A 29 -9.39 19.64 11.01
CA CYS A 29 -10.85 19.58 11.07
C CYS A 29 -11.36 18.16 10.81
N SER A 30 -12.62 17.93 11.18
CA SER A 30 -13.31 16.67 10.90
C SER A 30 -14.68 16.93 10.32
N PHE A 31 -15.09 16.09 9.37
CA PHE A 31 -16.40 16.18 8.74
C PHE A 31 -16.92 14.80 8.36
N ASN A 32 -18.23 14.68 8.22
CA ASN A 32 -18.87 13.46 7.75
C ASN A 32 -18.94 13.46 6.21
N SER A 33 -18.71 12.31 5.59
CA SER A 33 -18.73 12.15 4.14
C SER A 33 -19.19 10.74 3.73
N GLN A 34 -19.09 10.42 2.44
CA GLN A 34 -19.39 9.09 1.91
C GLN A 34 -18.14 8.51 1.24
N PRO A 35 -17.94 7.17 1.27
CA PRO A 35 -16.82 6.53 0.57
C PRO A 35 -16.66 6.95 -0.90
N LYS A 36 -17.76 7.23 -1.60
CA LYS A 36 -17.76 7.65 -3.00
C LYS A 36 -17.17 9.04 -3.25
N THR A 37 -17.13 9.91 -2.23
CA THR A 37 -16.70 11.32 -2.35
C THR A 37 -15.31 11.58 -1.78
N VAL A 38 -14.71 10.61 -1.08
CA VAL A 38 -13.39 10.73 -0.44
C VAL A 38 -12.35 9.83 -1.11
N ALA A 39 -11.09 10.00 -0.73
CA ALA A 39 -9.96 9.17 -1.16
C ALA A 39 -9.84 8.97 -2.68
N ASN A 40 -10.08 10.04 -3.44
CA ASN A 40 -9.98 10.06 -4.89
C ASN A 40 -9.24 11.31 -5.38
N GLU A 41 -8.67 11.22 -6.57
CA GLU A 41 -8.01 12.32 -7.29
C GLU A 41 -8.46 12.28 -8.75
N ASN A 42 -8.69 13.45 -9.36
CA ASN A 42 -9.11 13.50 -10.77
C ASN A 42 -7.94 13.10 -11.68
N LYS A 43 -8.21 12.25 -12.68
CA LYS A 43 -7.23 11.82 -13.70
C LYS A 43 -5.97 11.17 -13.10
N MET A 44 -6.09 10.50 -11.95
CA MET A 44 -4.95 9.87 -11.27
C MET A 44 -4.40 8.67 -12.04
N TYR A 45 -5.30 7.83 -12.55
CA TYR A 45 -5.01 6.66 -13.39
C TYR A 45 -5.58 6.81 -14.81
N SER A 46 -5.03 6.07 -15.77
CA SER A 46 -5.66 5.84 -17.07
C SER A 46 -6.85 4.86 -16.96
N GLU A 47 -7.70 4.82 -17.98
CA GLU A 47 -8.83 3.88 -18.07
C GLU A 47 -8.37 2.41 -18.02
N GLU A 48 -7.22 2.10 -18.62
CA GLU A 48 -6.62 0.76 -18.58
C GLU A 48 -6.28 0.36 -17.14
N ILE A 49 -5.67 1.26 -16.38
CA ILE A 49 -5.30 1.01 -14.98
C ILE A 49 -6.54 0.93 -14.10
N GLU A 50 -7.56 1.77 -14.29
CA GLU A 50 -8.84 1.67 -13.59
C GLU A 50 -9.50 0.30 -13.81
N SER A 51 -9.56 -0.14 -15.07
CA SER A 51 -10.10 -1.47 -15.42
C SER A 51 -9.31 -2.60 -14.78
N TRP A 52 -7.97 -2.55 -14.80
CA TRP A 52 -7.12 -3.53 -14.16
C TRP A 52 -7.30 -3.55 -12.63
N LEU A 53 -7.33 -2.38 -11.99
CA LEU A 53 -7.56 -2.26 -10.55
C LEU A 53 -8.91 -2.86 -10.16
N ALA A 54 -9.97 -2.59 -10.92
CA ALA A 54 -11.30 -3.13 -10.65
C ALA A 54 -11.36 -4.66 -10.83
N ASN A 55 -10.88 -5.17 -11.96
CA ASN A 55 -11.12 -6.54 -12.39
C ASN A 55 -10.07 -7.54 -11.88
N GLU A 56 -8.81 -7.13 -11.78
CA GLU A 56 -7.69 -8.03 -11.43
C GLU A 56 -7.28 -7.95 -9.96
N ILE A 57 -7.58 -6.83 -9.29
CA ILE A 57 -7.11 -6.56 -7.93
C ILE A 57 -8.27 -6.44 -6.93
N GLU A 58 -9.17 -5.47 -7.12
CA GLU A 58 -10.23 -5.16 -6.16
C GLU A 58 -11.31 -6.23 -6.15
N GLY A 59 -11.95 -6.49 -7.29
CA GLY A 59 -13.02 -7.47 -7.43
C GLY A 59 -12.67 -8.84 -6.83
N PRO A 60 -11.53 -9.44 -7.21
CA PRO A 60 -11.08 -10.72 -6.66
C PRO A 60 -10.82 -10.71 -5.14
N ALA A 61 -10.45 -9.57 -4.56
CA ALA A 61 -10.16 -9.46 -3.13
C ALA A 61 -11.41 -9.23 -2.26
N GLN A 62 -12.51 -8.73 -2.83
CA GLN A 62 -13.73 -8.41 -2.07
C GLN A 62 -14.26 -9.60 -1.25
N PRO A 63 -14.37 -10.84 -1.80
CA PRO A 63 -14.85 -11.98 -1.02
C PRO A 63 -13.92 -12.34 0.16
N ALA A 64 -12.61 -12.23 -0.02
CA ALA A 64 -11.64 -12.47 1.05
C ALA A 64 -11.76 -11.42 2.16
N ILE A 65 -11.87 -10.13 1.79
CA ILE A 65 -12.09 -9.05 2.75
C ILE A 65 -13.41 -9.25 3.51
N GLN A 66 -14.48 -9.65 2.82
CA GLN A 66 -15.77 -9.92 3.46
C GLN A 66 -15.68 -11.07 4.46
N LYS A 67 -15.03 -12.18 4.10
CA LYS A 67 -14.76 -13.29 5.04
C LYS A 67 -14.03 -12.81 6.28
N ILE A 68 -13.03 -11.93 6.14
CA ILE A 68 -12.28 -11.39 7.28
C ILE A 68 -13.17 -10.56 8.21
N ARG A 69 -13.99 -9.68 7.64
CA ARG A 69 -14.93 -8.84 8.39
C ARG A 69 -15.93 -9.68 9.19
N GLU A 70 -16.33 -10.82 8.63
CA GLU A 70 -17.23 -11.80 9.25
C GLU A 70 -16.50 -12.87 10.07
N ARG A 71 -15.18 -12.72 10.27
CA ARG A 71 -14.33 -13.63 11.05
C ARG A 71 -14.32 -15.09 10.56
N ARG A 72 -14.50 -15.29 9.25
CA ARG A 72 -14.48 -16.61 8.59
C ARG A 72 -13.06 -17.01 8.19
N ALA A 73 -12.78 -18.31 8.17
CA ALA A 73 -11.49 -18.83 7.73
C ALA A 73 -11.18 -18.45 6.28
N LEU A 74 -9.90 -18.24 5.98
CA LEU A 74 -9.39 -17.97 4.64
C LEU A 74 -8.79 -19.24 4.05
N SER A 75 -9.10 -19.48 2.78
CA SER A 75 -8.36 -20.43 1.95
C SER A 75 -7.03 -19.85 1.48
N ASP A 76 -6.13 -20.68 0.97
CA ASP A 76 -4.87 -20.22 0.39
C ASP A 76 -5.10 -19.28 -0.81
N LYS A 77 -6.16 -19.54 -1.59
CA LYS A 77 -6.60 -18.63 -2.66
C LYS A 77 -6.99 -17.26 -2.10
N ASP A 78 -7.76 -17.21 -1.00
CA ASP A 78 -8.14 -15.95 -0.35
C ASP A 78 -6.90 -15.19 0.14
N ARG A 79 -5.91 -15.89 0.72
CA ARG A 79 -4.65 -15.28 1.16
C ARG A 79 -3.85 -14.71 -0.01
N LEU A 80 -3.73 -15.44 -1.12
CA LEU A 80 -3.01 -14.99 -2.31
C LEU A 80 -3.62 -13.71 -2.90
N VAL A 81 -4.94 -13.67 -3.08
CA VAL A 81 -5.61 -12.48 -3.63
C VAL A 81 -5.51 -11.31 -2.64
N LEU A 82 -5.60 -11.56 -1.33
CA LEU A 82 -5.44 -10.50 -0.33
C LEU A 82 -4.01 -9.95 -0.33
N ALA A 83 -2.98 -10.79 -0.40
CA ALA A 83 -1.59 -10.34 -0.44
C ALA A 83 -1.31 -9.46 -1.66
N ARG A 84 -1.82 -9.84 -2.84
CA ARG A 84 -1.78 -9.01 -4.06
C ARG A 84 -2.49 -7.68 -3.85
N TYR A 85 -3.70 -7.71 -3.29
CA TYR A 85 -4.49 -6.52 -2.99
C TYR A 85 -3.75 -5.56 -2.05
N LEU A 86 -3.17 -6.04 -0.96
CA LEU A 86 -2.44 -5.22 0.00
C LEU A 86 -1.20 -4.57 -0.62
N PHE A 87 -0.47 -5.31 -1.45
CA PHE A 87 0.68 -4.76 -2.17
C PHE A 87 0.27 -3.63 -3.11
N VAL A 88 -0.79 -3.82 -3.89
CA VAL A 88 -1.30 -2.80 -4.82
C VAL A 88 -1.88 -1.61 -4.05
N LEU A 89 -2.60 -1.85 -2.95
CA LEU A 89 -3.13 -0.80 -2.06
C LEU A 89 -1.99 0.07 -1.50
N TRP A 90 -0.86 -0.54 -1.13
CA TRP A 90 0.32 0.19 -0.71
C TRP A 90 0.88 1.05 -1.85
N LYS A 91 0.95 0.56 -3.10
CA LYS A 91 1.56 1.30 -4.23
C LYS A 91 0.70 2.39 -4.86
N ARG A 92 -0.62 2.18 -4.92
CA ARG A 92 -1.53 3.02 -5.71
C ARG A 92 -1.85 4.36 -5.04
N VAL A 93 -1.69 4.46 -3.71
CA VAL A 93 -2.00 5.69 -2.96
C VAL A 93 -1.04 6.84 -3.30
N PRO A 94 -1.38 8.11 -3.01
CA PRO A 94 -0.49 9.25 -3.26
C PRO A 94 0.91 9.07 -2.65
N GLU A 95 0.99 8.50 -1.44
CA GLU A 95 2.28 8.17 -0.82
C GLU A 95 3.07 7.13 -1.62
N GLY A 96 2.38 6.17 -2.26
CA GLY A 96 3.01 5.19 -3.14
C GLY A 96 3.60 5.83 -4.40
N ARG A 97 2.91 6.83 -4.97
CA ARG A 97 3.45 7.68 -6.05
C ARG A 97 4.70 8.44 -5.59
N ALA A 98 4.65 9.06 -4.41
CA ALA A 98 5.79 9.78 -3.84
C ALA A 98 7.00 8.86 -3.58
N ARG A 99 6.78 7.67 -2.99
CA ARG A 99 7.83 6.67 -2.78
C ARG A 99 8.44 6.17 -4.08
N PHE A 100 7.63 6.00 -5.13
CA PHE A 100 8.13 5.63 -6.45
C PHE A 100 9.04 6.73 -7.02
N ALA A 101 8.59 7.99 -6.99
CA ALA A 101 9.36 9.13 -7.49
C ALA A 101 10.70 9.28 -6.74
N ALA A 102 10.70 9.11 -5.41
CA ALA A 102 11.91 9.21 -4.59
C ALA A 102 12.97 8.14 -4.92
N ARG A 103 12.56 6.95 -5.37
CA ARG A 103 13.48 5.85 -5.75
C ARG A 103 13.79 5.79 -7.23
N LEU A 104 13.12 6.60 -8.05
CA LEU A 104 13.30 6.56 -9.49
C LEU A 104 14.75 6.81 -9.93
N PRO A 105 15.52 7.76 -9.34
CA PRO A 105 16.91 7.97 -9.73
C PRO A 105 17.78 6.72 -9.58
N GLU A 106 17.64 5.99 -8.48
CA GLU A 106 18.38 4.74 -8.22
C GLU A 106 18.00 3.64 -9.22
N VAL A 107 16.69 3.49 -9.49
CA VAL A 107 16.19 2.49 -10.45
C VAL A 107 16.66 2.84 -11.87
N ALA A 108 16.60 4.11 -12.24
CA ALA A 108 17.05 4.61 -13.53
C ALA A 108 18.54 4.36 -13.75
N GLU A 109 19.37 4.63 -12.73
CA GLU A 109 20.81 4.36 -12.79
C GLU A 109 21.10 2.86 -12.92
N SER A 110 20.40 2.02 -12.16
CA SER A 110 20.53 0.56 -12.27
C SER A 110 20.17 0.05 -13.66
N VAL A 111 19.06 0.51 -14.24
CA VAL A 111 18.63 0.12 -15.60
C VAL A 111 19.62 0.61 -16.65
N LYS A 112 20.14 1.84 -16.50
CA LYS A 112 21.17 2.38 -17.39
C LYS A 112 22.40 1.46 -17.41
N ASN A 113 22.91 1.10 -16.23
CA ASN A 113 24.10 0.27 -16.10
C ASN A 113 23.89 -1.14 -16.68
N GLU A 114 22.75 -1.78 -16.39
CA GLU A 114 22.42 -3.10 -16.94
C GLU A 114 22.34 -3.10 -18.48
N LEU A 115 21.69 -2.08 -19.06
CA LEU A 115 21.62 -1.94 -20.52
C LEU A 115 22.99 -1.64 -21.13
N HIS A 116 23.80 -0.80 -20.48
CA HIS A 116 25.16 -0.49 -20.93
C HIS A 116 26.07 -1.72 -20.90
N GLU A 117 25.99 -2.52 -19.85
CA GLU A 117 26.71 -3.79 -19.73
C GLU A 117 26.29 -4.77 -20.82
N SER A 118 24.98 -4.93 -21.05
CA SER A 118 24.44 -5.79 -22.11
C SER A 118 24.90 -5.37 -23.51
N LEU A 119 24.85 -4.06 -23.81
CA LEU A 119 25.35 -3.51 -25.07
C LEU A 119 26.86 -3.70 -25.23
N SER A 120 27.63 -3.54 -24.14
CA SER A 120 29.08 -3.77 -24.16
C SER A 120 29.43 -5.24 -24.39
N ALA A 121 28.69 -6.16 -23.77
CA ALA A 121 28.85 -7.59 -23.99
C ALA A 121 28.51 -8.00 -25.44
N ALA A 122 27.47 -7.41 -26.02
CA ALA A 122 27.11 -7.63 -27.43
C ALA A 122 28.21 -7.14 -28.38
N ALA A 123 28.76 -5.94 -28.14
CA ALA A 123 29.87 -5.40 -28.93
C ALA A 123 31.17 -6.20 -28.79
N ALA A 124 31.45 -6.74 -27.60
CA ALA A 124 32.61 -7.63 -27.38
C ALA A 124 32.47 -8.96 -28.14
N THR A 125 31.23 -9.46 -28.31
CA THR A 125 30.93 -10.69 -29.05
C THR A 125 30.92 -10.47 -30.57
N ASN A 126 30.54 -9.27 -31.02
CA ASN A 126 30.54 -8.88 -32.42
C ASN A 126 31.11 -7.45 -32.59
N PRO A 127 32.42 -7.33 -32.88
CA PRO A 127 33.10 -6.03 -32.99
C PRO A 127 32.51 -5.08 -34.04
N ASP A 128 31.86 -5.59 -35.09
CA ASP A 128 31.20 -4.77 -36.11
C ASP A 128 30.03 -3.95 -35.53
N LEU A 129 29.50 -4.36 -34.38
CA LEU A 129 28.43 -3.67 -33.67
C LEU A 129 28.95 -2.61 -32.68
N ALA A 130 30.27 -2.43 -32.51
CA ALA A 130 30.82 -1.56 -31.48
C ALA A 130 30.33 -0.10 -31.60
N HIS A 131 30.33 0.45 -32.82
CA HIS A 131 29.82 1.81 -33.06
C HIS A 131 28.33 1.90 -32.77
N LEU A 132 27.54 0.92 -33.21
CA LEU A 132 26.09 0.89 -32.97
C LEU A 132 25.79 0.78 -31.46
N ALA A 133 26.54 -0.05 -30.73
CA ALA A 133 26.38 -0.22 -29.29
C ALA A 133 26.65 1.10 -28.54
N GLU A 134 27.67 1.86 -28.94
CA GLU A 134 27.97 3.15 -28.32
C GLU A 134 26.87 4.19 -28.59
N THR A 135 26.38 4.30 -29.83
CA THR A 135 25.22 5.14 -30.16
C THR A 135 23.99 4.77 -29.31
N ARG A 136 23.73 3.46 -29.13
CA ARG A 136 22.60 3.00 -28.29
C ARG A 136 22.79 3.34 -26.81
N LYS A 137 24.01 3.31 -26.27
CA LYS A 137 24.28 3.71 -24.88
C LYS A 137 24.01 5.20 -24.66
N GLU A 138 24.40 6.04 -25.60
CA GLU A 138 24.11 7.49 -25.57
C GLU A 138 22.61 7.75 -25.62
N GLU A 139 21.89 7.08 -26.54
CA GLU A 139 20.43 7.14 -26.62
C GLU A 139 19.77 6.73 -25.30
N VAL A 140 20.16 5.59 -24.72
CA VAL A 140 19.66 5.11 -23.42
C VAL A 140 19.89 6.17 -22.33
N SER A 141 21.10 6.73 -22.26
CA SER A 141 21.43 7.76 -21.26
C SER A 141 20.55 8.99 -21.42
N SER A 142 20.38 9.49 -22.65
CA SER A 142 19.55 10.67 -22.94
C SER A 142 18.07 10.45 -22.60
N ILE A 143 17.53 9.26 -22.88
CA ILE A 143 16.14 8.89 -22.57
C ILE A 143 15.93 8.86 -21.05
N ILE A 144 16.88 8.24 -20.32
CA ILE A 144 16.81 8.12 -18.87
C ILE A 144 16.90 9.50 -18.21
N GLU A 145 17.86 10.33 -18.61
CA GLU A 145 18.01 11.69 -18.10
C GLU A 145 16.76 12.54 -18.34
N ARG A 146 16.13 12.40 -19.51
CA ARG A 146 14.87 13.10 -19.82
C ARG A 146 13.76 12.70 -18.85
N TYR A 147 13.58 11.40 -18.60
CA TYR A 147 12.52 10.91 -17.71
C TYR A 147 12.81 11.10 -16.21
N GLN A 148 14.06 11.36 -15.82
CA GLN A 148 14.38 11.79 -14.46
C GLN A 148 13.95 13.24 -14.19
N ARG A 149 13.95 14.13 -15.20
CA ARG A 149 13.56 15.54 -15.04
C ARG A 149 12.04 15.73 -14.99
N GLU A 150 11.32 15.01 -15.83
CA GLU A 150 9.87 15.02 -15.87
C GLU A 150 9.39 13.58 -15.93
N ILE A 151 8.91 13.07 -14.80
CA ILE A 151 8.44 11.68 -14.68
C ILE A 151 7.02 11.63 -15.25
N PRO A 152 6.81 11.02 -16.42
CA PRO A 152 5.46 10.85 -16.94
C PRO A 152 4.64 9.98 -15.99
N ALA A 153 3.37 10.34 -15.79
CA ALA A 153 2.47 9.62 -14.87
C ALA A 153 2.35 8.13 -15.23
N GLU A 154 2.51 7.81 -16.52
CA GLU A 154 2.48 6.49 -17.12
C GLU A 154 3.59 5.58 -16.57
N ILE A 155 4.75 6.13 -16.20
CA ILE A 155 5.85 5.32 -15.64
C ILE A 155 5.46 4.77 -14.27
N TRP A 156 4.88 5.60 -13.40
CA TRP A 156 4.40 5.14 -12.10
C TRP A 156 3.21 4.20 -12.26
N GLN A 157 2.25 4.54 -13.12
CA GLN A 157 1.06 3.73 -13.38
C GLN A 157 1.42 2.33 -13.91
N SER A 158 2.29 2.25 -14.92
CA SER A 158 2.78 0.96 -15.44
C SER A 158 3.52 0.16 -14.37
N SER A 159 4.21 0.83 -13.44
CA SER A 159 4.85 0.16 -12.31
C SER A 159 3.85 -0.61 -11.44
N LEU A 160 2.58 -0.20 -11.35
CA LEU A 160 1.55 -0.88 -10.56
C LEU A 160 1.29 -2.31 -11.05
N MET A 161 1.37 -2.52 -12.37
CA MET A 161 1.11 -3.81 -13.03
C MET A 161 2.34 -4.74 -13.08
N LYS A 162 3.55 -4.26 -12.77
CA LYS A 162 4.78 -5.03 -12.94
C LYS A 162 4.90 -6.23 -11.97
N GLU A 163 5.58 -7.26 -12.47
CA GLU A 163 5.83 -8.58 -11.85
C GLU A 163 6.72 -8.54 -10.60
N SER A 164 7.39 -7.42 -10.31
CA SER A 164 8.08 -7.20 -9.03
C SER A 164 7.15 -7.29 -7.80
N SER A 165 5.84 -7.40 -8.03
CA SER A 165 4.82 -7.85 -7.09
C SER A 165 5.04 -9.28 -6.55
N ALA A 166 5.58 -10.22 -7.32
CA ALA A 166 5.62 -11.64 -6.94
C ALA A 166 6.41 -11.89 -5.64
N LYS A 167 7.67 -11.42 -5.55
CA LYS A 167 8.51 -11.61 -4.35
C LYS A 167 7.92 -10.97 -3.10
N VAL A 168 7.30 -9.80 -3.23
CA VAL A 168 6.67 -9.10 -2.09
C VAL A 168 5.39 -9.80 -1.65
N VAL A 169 4.60 -10.30 -2.61
CA VAL A 169 3.40 -11.12 -2.36
C VAL A 169 3.79 -12.42 -1.66
N GLU A 170 4.78 -13.16 -2.17
CA GLU A 170 5.32 -14.37 -1.55
C GLU A 170 5.84 -14.10 -0.14
N SER A 171 6.60 -13.02 0.03
CA SER A 171 7.10 -12.59 1.33
C SER A 171 5.96 -12.35 2.30
N THR A 172 4.90 -11.64 1.88
CA THR A 172 3.71 -11.37 2.69
C THR A 172 2.95 -12.67 3.02
N LEU A 173 2.83 -13.58 2.07
CA LEU A 173 2.18 -14.89 2.26
C LEU A 173 2.92 -15.76 3.27
N SER A 174 4.26 -15.72 3.26
CA SER A 174 5.11 -16.46 4.18
C SER A 174 5.04 -15.97 5.63
N MET A 175 4.44 -14.81 5.89
CA MET A 175 4.23 -14.31 7.25
C MET A 175 3.12 -15.08 7.95
N ASN A 176 3.18 -15.09 9.28
CA ASN A 176 2.10 -15.58 10.12
C ASN A 176 1.01 -14.52 10.22
N TRP A 177 -0.21 -14.86 9.80
CA TRP A 177 -1.34 -13.91 9.74
C TRP A 177 -2.27 -14.09 10.94
N ARG A 178 -2.58 -12.99 11.61
CA ARG A 178 -3.54 -12.91 12.70
C ARG A 178 -4.48 -11.73 12.49
N PHE A 179 -5.76 -11.93 12.76
CA PHE A 179 -6.78 -10.91 12.70
C PHE A 179 -7.15 -10.50 14.12
N LEU A 180 -6.87 -9.24 14.44
CA LEU A 180 -7.17 -8.64 15.73
C LEU A 180 -8.58 -8.05 15.66
N CYS A 181 -9.48 -8.55 16.51
CA CYS A 181 -10.89 -8.21 16.51
C CYS A 181 -11.25 -7.36 17.74
N SER A 182 -11.93 -6.24 17.54
CA SER A 182 -12.40 -5.37 18.63
C SER A 182 -13.88 -5.04 18.44
N ASP A 183 -14.67 -5.30 19.47
CA ASP A 183 -16.11 -4.95 19.53
C ASP A 183 -16.35 -3.65 20.31
N ARG A 184 -15.36 -3.17 21.07
CA ARG A 184 -15.48 -1.97 21.93
C ARG A 184 -14.78 -0.75 21.32
N LEU A 185 -13.49 -0.89 21.04
CA LEU A 185 -12.68 0.16 20.41
C LEU A 185 -12.75 0.01 18.89
N GLN A 186 -12.60 1.12 18.17
CA GLN A 186 -12.52 1.08 16.72
C GLN A 186 -11.08 1.18 16.21
N PHE A 187 -10.79 0.43 15.16
CA PHE A 187 -9.63 0.67 14.33
C PHE A 187 -9.89 1.83 13.36
N LEU A 188 -8.89 2.68 13.19
CA LEU A 188 -8.87 3.77 12.21
C LEU A 188 -8.16 3.30 10.94
N THR A 189 -8.55 3.81 9.77
CA THR A 189 -7.76 3.70 8.53
C THR A 189 -7.34 5.08 8.03
N CYS A 190 -6.48 5.16 7.02
CA CYS A 190 -6.07 6.42 6.40
C CYS A 190 -6.00 6.32 4.88
N ASP A 191 -5.51 7.37 4.25
CA ASP A 191 -5.18 7.45 2.82
C ASP A 191 -3.94 6.63 2.41
N ASN A 192 -3.21 6.04 3.36
CA ASN A 192 -2.10 5.12 3.14
C ASN A 192 -2.19 3.93 4.12
N PRO A 193 -3.11 2.96 3.90
CA PRO A 193 -3.52 2.05 4.96
C PRO A 193 -2.52 0.96 5.36
N VAL A 194 -1.59 0.62 4.46
CA VAL A 194 -0.69 -0.51 4.66
C VAL A 194 0.57 -0.03 5.39
N PHE A 195 0.71 -0.45 6.64
CA PHE A 195 1.84 -0.08 7.48
C PHE A 195 2.80 -1.26 7.66
N PHE A 196 4.10 -0.96 7.58
CA PHE A 196 5.20 -1.78 8.09
C PHE A 196 6.37 -0.84 8.40
N PHE A 197 7.34 -1.30 9.19
CA PHE A 197 8.54 -0.52 9.48
C PHE A 197 9.45 -0.47 8.24
N SER A 198 9.42 0.65 7.52
CA SER A 198 10.12 0.80 6.23
C SER A 198 11.62 0.56 6.28
N HIS A 199 12.27 0.89 7.40
CA HIS A 199 13.70 0.66 7.63
C HIS A 199 14.06 -0.83 7.82
N GLU A 200 13.10 -1.68 8.23
CA GLU A 200 13.28 -3.13 8.31
C GLU A 200 12.78 -3.85 7.05
N GLY A 201 11.74 -3.31 6.42
CA GLY A 201 10.99 -4.01 5.39
C GLY A 201 10.16 -5.17 5.98
N ILE A 202 9.80 -6.12 5.12
CA ILE A 202 8.89 -7.24 5.49
C ILE A 202 9.61 -8.59 5.64
N ASN A 203 10.94 -8.64 5.45
CA ASN A 203 11.71 -9.89 5.35
C ASN A 203 12.58 -10.22 6.57
N GLN A 204 12.61 -9.34 7.58
CA GLN A 204 13.39 -9.56 8.78
C GLN A 204 12.62 -10.40 9.81
N PRO A 205 13.28 -11.17 10.70
CA PRO A 205 12.60 -11.94 11.74
C PRO A 205 11.67 -11.10 12.65
N THR A 206 11.95 -9.80 12.78
CA THR A 206 11.15 -8.83 13.54
C THR A 206 10.08 -8.12 12.71
N SER A 207 10.07 -8.33 11.40
CA SER A 207 9.15 -7.66 10.48
C SER A 207 7.70 -7.97 10.81
N GLU A 208 6.89 -6.92 10.74
CA GLU A 208 5.45 -7.00 10.82
C GLU A 208 4.80 -5.99 9.90
N LEU A 209 3.60 -6.35 9.46
CA LEU A 209 2.73 -5.55 8.62
C LEU A 209 1.35 -5.50 9.27
N THR A 210 0.77 -4.31 9.32
CA THR A 210 -0.59 -4.11 9.85
C THR A 210 -1.45 -3.34 8.89
N VAL A 211 -2.69 -3.81 8.72
CA VAL A 211 -3.70 -3.17 7.87
C VAL A 211 -5.06 -3.29 8.55
N PRO A 212 -5.65 -2.19 9.01
CA PRO A 212 -7.07 -2.15 9.37
C PRO A 212 -7.92 -2.60 8.18
N LEU A 213 -8.89 -3.51 8.35
CA LEU A 213 -9.77 -3.98 7.25
C LEU A 213 -11.23 -3.59 7.46
N SER A 214 -11.58 -3.24 8.69
CA SER A 214 -12.79 -2.56 9.11
C SER A 214 -12.54 -1.82 10.43
N SER A 215 -13.55 -1.12 10.93
CA SER A 215 -13.53 -0.54 12.28
C SER A 215 -13.40 -1.59 13.39
N SER A 216 -13.65 -2.87 13.10
CA SER A 216 -13.67 -3.96 14.10
C SER A 216 -12.62 -5.04 13.88
N VAL A 217 -11.91 -5.06 12.74
CA VAL A 217 -10.90 -6.09 12.42
C VAL A 217 -9.69 -5.45 11.74
N ALA A 218 -8.48 -5.81 12.22
CA ALA A 218 -7.22 -5.47 11.59
C ALA A 218 -6.37 -6.73 11.33
N LEU A 219 -5.71 -6.78 10.18
CA LEU A 219 -4.66 -7.76 9.91
C LEU A 219 -3.38 -7.35 10.65
N TRP A 220 -2.77 -8.32 11.30
CA TRP A 220 -1.38 -8.30 11.76
C TRP A 220 -0.66 -9.51 11.17
N ALA A 221 0.21 -9.24 10.20
CA ALA A 221 1.11 -10.23 9.63
C ALA A 221 2.49 -10.07 10.28
N THR A 222 3.08 -11.14 10.82
CA THR A 222 4.37 -11.10 11.50
C THR A 222 5.26 -12.29 11.12
N ARG A 223 6.58 -12.11 11.11
CA ARG A 223 7.53 -13.23 10.99
C ARG A 223 7.78 -13.96 12.30
N ARG A 224 7.30 -13.41 13.41
CA ARG A 224 7.40 -14.07 14.72
C ARG A 224 6.46 -15.28 14.78
N PRO A 225 6.84 -16.35 15.50
CA PRO A 225 5.93 -17.46 15.76
C PRO A 225 4.66 -16.95 16.43
N ILE A 226 3.50 -17.39 15.94
CA ILE A 226 2.21 -17.18 16.58
C ILE A 226 1.59 -18.53 16.93
N HIS A 227 0.98 -18.62 18.11
CA HIS A 227 0.27 -19.82 18.56
C HIS A 227 -1.20 -19.51 18.82
N GLY A 228 -2.07 -20.47 18.56
CA GLY A 228 -3.51 -20.35 18.80
C GLY A 228 -4.30 -19.85 17.59
N SER A 229 -5.46 -19.24 17.86
CA SER A 229 -6.44 -18.87 16.83
C SER A 229 -5.93 -17.79 15.85
N THR A 230 -6.40 -17.89 14.60
CA THR A 230 -6.19 -16.87 13.55
C THR A 230 -6.94 -15.57 13.88
N TYR A 231 -8.15 -15.67 14.45
CA TYR A 231 -8.94 -14.53 14.91
C TYR A 231 -8.87 -14.45 16.44
N VAL A 232 -8.43 -13.30 16.97
CA VAL A 232 -8.28 -13.09 18.41
C VAL A 232 -8.87 -11.76 18.84
N SER A 233 -9.36 -11.68 20.07
CA SER A 233 -9.79 -10.40 20.65
C SER A 233 -8.58 -9.48 20.85
N ALA A 234 -8.68 -8.26 20.34
CA ALA A 234 -7.62 -7.27 20.42
C ALA A 234 -7.60 -6.63 21.81
N LEU A 235 -6.45 -6.66 22.46
CA LEU A 235 -6.24 -5.90 23.68
C LEU A 235 -6.31 -4.39 23.37
N PRO A 236 -6.79 -3.53 24.31
CA PRO A 236 -6.84 -2.09 24.11
C PRO A 236 -5.51 -1.46 23.70
N VAL A 237 -4.39 -2.00 24.21
CA VAL A 237 -3.03 -1.57 23.84
C VAL A 237 -2.73 -1.82 22.36
N ALA A 238 -3.16 -2.96 21.81
CA ALA A 238 -2.95 -3.31 20.41
C ALA A 238 -3.79 -2.43 19.47
N VAL A 239 -5.05 -2.14 19.84
CA VAL A 239 -5.90 -1.20 19.08
C VAL A 239 -5.29 0.19 19.04
N ARG A 240 -4.82 0.70 20.19
CA ARG A 240 -4.13 2.00 20.24
C ARG A 240 -2.86 2.00 19.40
N GLU A 241 -2.07 0.93 19.43
CA GLU A 241 -0.84 0.85 18.67
C GLU A 241 -1.10 0.81 17.14
N ILE A 242 -2.11 0.05 16.70
CA ILE A 242 -2.54 0.10 15.29
C ILE A 242 -3.02 1.48 14.90
N ASN A 243 -3.81 2.15 15.75
CA ASN A 243 -4.26 3.51 15.47
C ASN A 243 -3.09 4.52 15.42
N ARG A 244 -2.03 4.34 16.22
CA ARG A 244 -0.81 5.15 16.13
C ARG A 244 -0.12 4.94 14.79
N ARG A 245 -0.01 3.69 14.34
CA ARG A 245 0.53 3.37 13.00
C ARG A 245 -0.30 4.02 11.91
N THR A 246 -1.63 3.92 11.97
CA THR A 246 -2.54 4.60 11.02
C THR A 246 -2.29 6.11 11.00
N ALA A 247 -2.23 6.77 12.16
CA ALA A 247 -2.01 8.21 12.26
C ALA A 247 -0.62 8.64 11.76
N THR A 248 0.42 7.85 12.04
CA THR A 248 1.78 8.10 11.54
C THR A 248 1.88 7.87 10.03
N ASN A 249 1.20 6.85 9.49
CA ASN A 249 1.29 6.48 8.08
C ASN A 249 0.42 7.34 7.16
N ALA A 250 -0.61 8.02 7.71
CA ALA A 250 -1.51 8.88 6.97
C ALA A 250 -0.76 10.06 6.32
N THR A 251 -1.00 10.31 5.04
CA THR A 251 -0.43 11.48 4.34
C THR A 251 -1.21 12.75 4.69
N ARG A 252 -2.55 12.68 4.68
CA ARG A 252 -3.43 13.80 5.01
C ARG A 252 -4.69 13.35 5.75
N PHE A 253 -5.34 12.30 5.28
CA PHE A 253 -6.66 11.91 5.76
C PHE A 253 -6.63 10.66 6.61
N VAL A 254 -7.32 10.72 7.74
CA VAL A 254 -7.69 9.55 8.56
C VAL A 254 -9.20 9.37 8.50
N TYR A 255 -9.65 8.13 8.57
CA TYR A 255 -11.06 7.76 8.47
C TYR A 255 -11.49 6.89 9.65
N SER A 256 -12.71 7.10 10.13
CA SER A 256 -13.30 6.30 11.20
C SER A 256 -14.80 6.04 10.96
N MET A 257 -15.31 5.00 11.61
CA MET A 257 -16.74 4.65 11.57
C MET A 257 -17.57 5.66 12.34
N ARG A 258 -17.13 6.01 13.55
CA ARG A 258 -17.81 6.94 14.44
C ARG A 258 -16.83 8.01 14.92
N THR A 259 -17.36 9.19 15.21
CA THR A 259 -16.54 10.25 15.80
C THR A 259 -16.33 10.01 17.29
N GLU A 260 -15.11 10.27 17.77
CA GLU A 260 -14.78 10.25 19.19
C GLU A 260 -13.91 11.49 19.49
N PRO A 261 -14.09 12.18 20.63
CA PRO A 261 -13.43 13.47 20.91
C PRO A 261 -11.90 13.42 20.85
N TRP A 262 -11.31 12.24 21.08
CA TRP A 262 -9.86 12.05 21.06
C TRP A 262 -9.29 11.91 19.65
N ILE A 263 -10.07 11.57 18.62
CA ILE A 263 -9.53 11.17 17.31
C ILE A 263 -8.84 12.34 16.62
N LEU A 264 -9.48 13.52 16.52
CA LEU A 264 -8.89 14.66 15.83
C LEU A 264 -7.57 15.13 16.50
N PRO A 265 -7.51 15.37 17.82
CA PRO A 265 -6.23 15.67 18.49
C PRO A 265 -5.19 14.57 18.31
N PHE A 266 -5.62 13.30 18.34
CA PHE A 266 -4.74 12.14 18.18
C PHE A 266 -4.11 12.09 16.78
N VAL A 267 -4.87 12.28 15.71
CA VAL A 267 -4.32 12.20 14.34
C VAL A 267 -3.50 13.44 13.98
N CYS A 268 -3.82 14.61 14.53
CA CYS A 268 -3.07 15.84 14.29
C CYS A 268 -1.74 15.88 15.05
N LYS A 269 -1.66 15.28 16.25
CA LYS A 269 -0.43 15.28 17.06
C LYS A 269 0.79 14.74 16.31
N GLY A 270 0.64 13.66 15.55
CA GLY A 270 1.75 12.97 14.88
C GLY A 270 2.85 12.51 15.85
N GLY A 271 4.00 12.11 15.30
CA GLY A 271 5.24 11.88 16.08
C GLY A 271 5.16 10.77 17.13
N TYR A 272 4.35 9.74 16.91
CA TYR A 272 4.22 8.64 17.87
C TYR A 272 5.47 7.76 17.91
N VAL A 273 5.92 7.42 19.11
CA VAL A 273 6.80 6.26 19.31
C VAL A 273 5.99 5.01 19.02
N LEU A 274 6.39 4.29 17.98
CA LEU A 274 5.74 3.08 17.53
C LEU A 274 6.39 1.86 18.19
N ASN A 275 5.56 0.95 18.67
CA ASN A 275 5.96 -0.28 19.32
C ASN A 275 5.52 -1.47 18.48
N ARG A 276 6.22 -2.59 18.59
CA ARG A 276 5.77 -3.85 17.98
C ARG A 276 4.59 -4.41 18.76
N LEU A 277 3.71 -5.14 18.08
CA LEU A 277 2.66 -5.89 18.76
C LEU A 277 3.33 -7.14 19.39
N ILE A 278 3.35 -7.20 20.71
CA ILE A 278 3.94 -8.30 21.50
C ILE A 278 2.87 -8.80 22.46
#